data_AF-A0A925FBZ4-F1
#
_entry.id   AF-A0A925FBZ4-F1
#
_cell.length_a   1.000
_cell.length_b   1.000
_cell.length_c   1.000
_cell.angle_alpha   90.00
_cell.angle_beta   90.00
_cell.angle_gamma   90.00
#
_symmetry.space_group_name_H-M   'P 1'
#
loop_
_entity.id
_entity.type
_entity.pdbx_description
1 polymer ?
#
loop_
_entity_poly.entity_id
_entity_poly.type
_entity_poly.pdbx_seq_one_letter_code
_entity_poly.pdbx_strand_id
1 'polypeptide(L)'
;MPKKHLIAQNVSNFYHAITNPADPQVSVFHFHYALPQVASQNQALDRAIGLDETGFNGTSDSVYRRQAWRFLLAGGALFNNLDYSFTTGHPRGDFDNPKAPGGGSAALRGQLKILKDFLESLNFLAMKPAKNAVTRLSEGNRAYALVRPGKQIAAFFEGNSDASGEISLTSGLWFEEWMDVMTGQVVRLRTTTHAGGAYKLSGPKGEVALRLTRLAK
;
A
#
# COMPACT_ATOMS: atom_id res chain seq x y z
N MET A 1 31.16 -13.18 -6.37
CA MET A 1 31.44 -11.75 -6.10
C MET A 1 31.79 -11.59 -4.63
N PRO A 2 32.72 -10.69 -4.24
CA PRO A 2 33.23 -10.61 -2.86
C PRO A 2 32.25 -9.96 -1.85
N LYS A 3 31.17 -9.32 -2.30
CA LYS A 3 30.16 -8.70 -1.43
C LYS A 3 28.93 -9.61 -1.31
N LYS A 4 28.27 -9.58 -0.14
CA LYS A 4 26.95 -10.19 0.04
C LYS A 4 25.91 -9.32 -0.65
N HIS A 5 25.16 -9.89 -1.59
CA HIS A 5 24.08 -9.23 -2.30
C HIS A 5 22.74 -9.84 -1.89
N LEU A 6 21.67 -9.04 -1.97
CA LEU A 6 20.31 -9.59 -1.91
C LEU A 6 20.08 -10.44 -3.16
N ILE A 7 19.55 -11.63 -2.97
CA ILE A 7 19.13 -12.51 -4.08
C ILE A 7 17.61 -12.42 -4.18
N ALA A 8 17.11 -12.04 -5.35
CA ALA A 8 15.69 -12.01 -5.65
C ALA A 8 15.31 -13.19 -6.56
N GLN A 9 14.13 -13.76 -6.33
CA GLN A 9 13.55 -14.81 -7.17
C GLN A 9 12.14 -14.41 -7.58
N ASN A 10 11.86 -14.42 -8.89
CA ASN A 10 10.47 -14.38 -9.36
C ASN A 10 9.82 -15.76 -9.13
N VAL A 11 8.73 -15.77 -8.37
CA VAL A 11 8.03 -16.99 -7.95
C VAL A 11 6.93 -17.35 -8.95
N SER A 12 6.04 -16.41 -9.25
CA SER A 12 4.92 -16.64 -10.16
C SER A 12 4.22 -15.36 -10.59
N ASN A 13 3.32 -15.48 -11.56
CA ASN A 13 2.29 -14.48 -11.80
C ASN A 13 1.16 -14.63 -10.77
N PHE A 14 0.48 -13.52 -10.47
CA PHE A 14 -0.71 -13.36 -9.62
C PHE A 14 -0.57 -13.87 -8.19
N TYR A 15 -0.62 -15.18 -7.98
CA TYR A 15 -0.63 -15.80 -6.67
C TYR A 15 0.01 -17.18 -6.70
N HIS A 16 0.93 -17.41 -5.77
CA HIS A 16 1.43 -18.73 -5.42
C HIS A 16 1.83 -18.74 -3.95
N ALA A 17 1.53 -19.83 -3.25
CA ALA A 17 2.01 -20.04 -1.90
C ALA A 17 3.45 -20.56 -1.98
N ILE A 18 4.40 -19.88 -1.33
CA ILE A 18 5.79 -20.35 -1.28
C ILE A 18 5.84 -21.57 -0.34
N THR A 19 6.46 -22.65 -0.79
CA THR A 19 6.62 -23.88 -0.01
C THR A 19 7.55 -23.66 1.19
N ASN A 20 7.35 -24.43 2.28
CA ASN A 20 8.16 -24.35 3.49
C ASN A 20 9.05 -25.61 3.62
N PRO A 21 10.37 -25.47 3.82
CA PRO A 21 11.14 -24.22 3.84
C PRO A 21 11.30 -23.60 2.45
N ALA A 22 11.21 -22.28 2.39
CA ALA A 22 11.62 -21.51 1.24
C ALA A 22 13.15 -21.57 1.09
N ASP A 23 13.68 -21.30 -0.11
CA ASP A 23 15.13 -21.29 -0.34
C ASP A 23 15.81 -20.27 0.60
N PRO A 24 16.71 -20.71 1.50
CA PRO A 24 17.32 -19.83 2.49
C PRO A 24 18.27 -18.79 1.89
N GLN A 25 18.70 -18.96 0.63
CA GLN A 25 19.56 -18.01 -0.07
C GLN A 25 18.76 -16.83 -0.65
N VAL A 26 17.45 -16.99 -0.83
CA VAL A 26 16.60 -15.94 -1.39
C VAL A 26 16.25 -14.92 -0.31
N SER A 27 16.52 -13.65 -0.62
CA SER A 27 16.28 -12.50 0.24
C SER A 27 14.94 -11.82 -0.07
N VAL A 28 14.51 -11.85 -1.33
CA VAL A 28 13.28 -11.21 -1.82
C VAL A 28 12.54 -12.15 -2.76
N PHE A 29 11.26 -12.38 -2.51
CA PHE A 29 10.39 -13.15 -3.40
C PHE A 29 9.50 -12.21 -4.20
N HIS A 30 9.67 -12.23 -5.51
CA HIS A 30 8.92 -11.40 -6.45
C HIS A 30 7.75 -12.16 -7.05
N PHE A 31 6.71 -11.40 -7.35
CA PHE A 31 5.53 -11.86 -8.05
C PHE A 31 5.14 -10.82 -9.10
N HIS A 32 4.69 -11.28 -10.26
CA HIS A 32 4.20 -10.41 -11.32
C HIS A 32 2.67 -10.31 -11.23
N TYR A 33 2.10 -9.14 -11.42
CA TYR A 33 0.65 -8.88 -11.39
C TYR A 33 -0.03 -9.35 -10.09
N ALA A 34 0.74 -9.34 -8.99
CA ALA A 34 0.36 -9.93 -7.73
C ALA A 34 -0.85 -9.26 -7.09
N LEU A 35 -1.72 -10.08 -6.48
CA LEU A 35 -2.78 -9.57 -5.63
C LEU A 35 -2.23 -9.22 -4.24
N PRO A 36 -2.83 -8.25 -3.50
CA PRO A 36 -2.36 -7.87 -2.16
C PRO A 36 -2.30 -9.02 -1.15
N GLN A 37 -3.12 -10.06 -1.33
CA GLN A 37 -3.14 -11.24 -0.48
C GLN A 37 -1.79 -11.98 -0.48
N VAL A 38 -1.03 -11.94 -1.59
CA VAL A 38 0.31 -12.52 -1.68
C VAL A 38 1.23 -11.97 -0.58
N ALA A 39 1.22 -10.65 -0.38
CA ALA A 39 2.06 -10.02 0.63
C ALA A 39 1.67 -10.43 2.06
N SER A 40 0.36 -10.46 2.36
CA SER A 40 -0.13 -10.78 3.70
C SER A 40 -0.04 -12.28 4.06
N GLN A 41 -0.23 -13.18 3.09
CA GLN A 41 -0.21 -14.64 3.31
C GLN A 41 1.21 -15.20 3.46
N ASN A 42 2.21 -14.53 2.88
CA ASN A 42 3.62 -14.95 2.97
C ASN A 42 4.39 -14.26 4.11
N GLN A 43 3.73 -13.50 5.01
CA GLN A 43 4.39 -12.80 6.12
C GLN A 43 5.18 -13.73 7.06
N ALA A 44 4.76 -14.98 7.20
CA ALA A 44 5.43 -15.96 8.07
C ALA A 44 6.84 -16.34 7.58
N LEU A 45 7.20 -16.05 6.33
CA LEU A 45 8.52 -16.32 5.78
C LEU A 45 9.61 -15.40 6.36
N ASP A 46 9.24 -14.27 6.96
CA ASP A 46 10.17 -13.23 7.43
C ASP A 46 11.15 -12.80 6.30
N ARG A 47 10.58 -12.61 5.11
CA ARG A 47 11.28 -12.20 3.89
C ARG A 47 10.48 -11.15 3.15
N ALA A 48 11.16 -10.33 2.35
CA ALA A 48 10.53 -9.30 1.56
C ALA A 48 9.73 -9.92 0.40
N ILE A 49 8.49 -9.47 0.24
CA ILE A 49 7.58 -9.90 -0.84
C ILE A 49 7.35 -8.72 -1.78
N GLY A 50 7.68 -8.88 -3.06
CA GLY A 50 7.63 -7.81 -4.06
C GLY A 50 6.58 -8.04 -5.14
N LEU A 51 5.89 -6.97 -5.50
CA LEU A 51 5.13 -6.85 -6.74
C LEU A 51 6.07 -6.25 -7.79
N ASP A 52 6.87 -7.10 -8.42
CA ASP A 52 7.99 -6.65 -9.26
C ASP A 52 7.61 -6.40 -10.72
N GLU A 53 6.35 -6.65 -11.08
CA GLU A 53 5.83 -6.25 -12.37
C GLU A 53 4.32 -5.97 -12.27
N THR A 54 3.90 -4.76 -12.66
CA THR A 54 2.52 -4.45 -13.04
C THR A 54 2.45 -3.96 -14.48
N GLY A 55 1.28 -4.08 -15.08
CA GLY A 55 1.02 -3.73 -16.47
C GLY A 55 -0.19 -4.51 -16.95
N PHE A 56 -0.48 -4.45 -18.25
CA PHE A 56 -1.48 -5.33 -18.88
C PHE A 56 -2.89 -5.24 -18.27
N ASN A 57 -3.22 -4.13 -17.60
CA ASN A 57 -4.51 -3.92 -16.95
C ASN A 57 -5.12 -2.56 -17.32
N GLY A 58 -5.09 -2.27 -18.63
CA GLY A 58 -5.53 -1.01 -19.18
C GLY A 58 -4.56 0.14 -18.89
N THR A 59 -4.90 1.32 -19.40
CA THR A 59 -4.00 2.48 -19.42
C THR A 59 -4.23 3.46 -18.27
N SER A 60 -5.26 3.25 -17.44
CA SER A 60 -5.64 4.21 -16.39
C SER A 60 -4.66 4.20 -15.21
N ASP A 61 -4.11 5.37 -14.87
CA ASP A 61 -3.28 5.58 -13.69
C ASP A 61 -3.94 5.12 -12.38
N SER A 62 -5.27 5.26 -12.29
CA SER A 62 -6.02 4.85 -11.10
C SER A 62 -5.85 3.36 -10.78
N VAL A 63 -5.70 2.51 -11.79
CA VAL A 63 -5.48 1.07 -11.62
C VAL A 63 -4.17 0.81 -10.89
N TYR A 64 -3.09 1.42 -11.37
CA TYR A 64 -1.73 1.20 -10.86
C TYR A 64 -1.50 1.90 -9.53
N ARG A 65 -2.07 3.09 -9.32
CA ARG A 65 -2.10 3.76 -8.01
C ARG A 65 -2.75 2.86 -6.97
N ARG A 66 -3.95 2.34 -7.24
CA ARG A 66 -4.65 1.42 -6.32
C ARG A 66 -3.84 0.15 -6.07
N GLN A 67 -3.26 -0.46 -7.10
CA GLN A 67 -2.41 -1.65 -6.93
C GLN A 67 -1.24 -1.38 -5.98
N ALA A 68 -0.54 -0.25 -6.14
CA ALA A 68 0.58 0.13 -5.29
C ALA A 68 0.15 0.32 -3.83
N TRP A 69 -0.90 1.12 -3.59
CA TRP A 69 -1.42 1.36 -2.24
C TRP A 69 -1.90 0.07 -1.58
N ARG A 70 -2.69 -0.76 -2.27
CA ARG A 70 -3.19 -2.02 -1.72
C ARG A 70 -2.04 -2.97 -1.37
N PHE A 71 -1.06 -3.12 -2.26
CA PHE A 71 0.02 -4.09 -2.07
C PHE A 71 0.95 -3.71 -0.93
N LEU A 72 1.40 -2.45 -0.87
CA LEU A 72 2.30 -1.99 0.19
C LEU A 72 1.59 -1.95 1.55
N LEU A 73 0.33 -1.53 1.63
CA LEU A 73 -0.44 -1.54 2.89
C LEU A 73 -0.92 -2.95 3.29
N ALA A 74 -0.83 -3.94 2.40
CA ALA A 74 -0.99 -5.36 2.73
C ALA A 74 0.30 -6.03 3.23
N GLY A 75 1.39 -5.26 3.40
CA GLY A 75 2.69 -5.74 3.89
C GLY A 75 3.70 -6.08 2.80
N GLY A 76 3.46 -5.62 1.57
CA GLY A 76 4.42 -5.74 0.47
C GLY A 76 5.63 -4.83 0.69
N ALA A 77 6.79 -5.26 0.22
CA ALA A 77 8.06 -4.55 0.38
C ALA A 77 8.50 -3.80 -0.88
N LEU A 78 7.93 -4.12 -2.05
CA LEU A 78 8.32 -3.57 -3.33
C LEU A 78 7.11 -3.48 -4.27
N PHE A 79 7.06 -2.40 -5.04
CA PHE A 79 6.11 -2.19 -6.14
C PHE A 79 6.87 -1.71 -7.37
N ASN A 80 6.59 -2.28 -8.53
CA ASN A 80 7.18 -1.94 -9.80
C ASN A 80 6.09 -1.95 -10.88
N ASN A 81 6.12 -0.95 -11.77
CA ASN A 81 5.14 -0.77 -12.83
C ASN A 81 5.83 -0.57 -14.18
N LEU A 82 5.41 -1.34 -15.19
CA LEU A 82 5.76 -1.07 -16.58
C LEU A 82 5.11 0.25 -17.00
N ASP A 83 5.95 1.25 -17.25
CA ASP A 83 5.51 2.57 -17.66
C ASP A 83 5.58 2.71 -19.19
N TYR A 84 4.44 2.52 -19.84
CA TYR A 84 4.32 2.54 -21.31
C TYR A 84 4.41 3.96 -21.90
N SER A 85 4.54 5.00 -21.07
CA SER A 85 4.78 6.36 -21.55
C SER A 85 6.20 6.59 -22.08
N PHE A 86 7.13 5.70 -21.74
CA PHE A 86 8.51 5.75 -22.24
C PHE A 86 8.65 4.95 -23.55
N THR A 87 9.12 5.62 -24.59
CA THR A 87 9.48 4.99 -25.87
C THR A 87 10.74 5.65 -26.44
N THR A 88 11.28 5.11 -27.53
CA THR A 88 12.41 5.74 -28.25
C THR A 88 12.08 7.14 -28.76
N GLY A 89 10.82 7.40 -29.13
CA GLY A 89 10.33 8.74 -29.52
C GLY A 89 9.93 9.62 -28.33
N HIS A 90 9.73 9.03 -27.15
CA HIS A 90 9.28 9.70 -25.94
C HIS A 90 10.14 9.32 -24.72
N PRO A 91 11.44 9.63 -24.73
CA PRO A 91 12.36 9.24 -23.65
C PRO A 91 12.08 9.94 -22.32
N ARG A 92 11.23 10.98 -22.31
CA ARG A 92 10.79 11.68 -21.08
C ARG A 92 9.61 10.98 -20.38
N GLY A 93 9.04 9.94 -20.98
CA GLY A 93 7.87 9.28 -20.42
C GLY A 93 6.61 10.13 -20.57
N ASP A 94 6.41 10.75 -21.72
CA ASP A 94 5.29 11.65 -22.03
C ASP A 94 4.43 11.14 -23.19
N PHE A 95 4.62 9.87 -23.61
CA PHE A 95 3.76 9.27 -24.63
C PHE A 95 2.40 8.92 -24.02
N ASP A 96 1.34 9.56 -24.50
CA ASP A 96 -0.04 9.16 -24.24
C ASP A 96 -0.46 8.10 -25.26
N ASN A 97 -0.38 6.83 -24.86
CA ASN A 97 -0.74 5.70 -25.71
C ASN A 97 -1.96 4.96 -25.17
N PRO A 98 -3.18 5.34 -25.57
CA PRO A 98 -4.40 4.66 -25.13
C PRO A 98 -4.52 3.22 -25.64
N LYS A 99 -3.68 2.80 -26.60
CA LYS A 99 -3.64 1.44 -27.15
C LYS A 99 -2.58 0.56 -26.49
N ALA A 100 -1.77 1.09 -25.56
CA ALA A 100 -0.81 0.29 -24.82
C ALA A 100 -1.54 -0.75 -23.95
N PRO A 101 -0.95 -1.94 -23.73
CA PRO A 101 -1.57 -2.94 -22.88
C PRO A 101 -1.57 -2.51 -21.40
N GLY A 102 -0.65 -1.64 -21.00
CA GLY A 102 -0.57 -1.07 -19.65
C GLY A 102 -0.52 0.46 -19.65
N GLY A 103 -0.58 1.03 -18.45
CA GLY A 103 -0.55 2.47 -18.24
C GLY A 103 0.83 2.99 -17.88
N GLY A 104 0.84 4.13 -17.20
CA GLY A 104 2.06 4.88 -16.94
C GLY A 104 1.91 6.30 -17.47
N SER A 105 2.30 7.27 -16.65
CA SER A 105 2.23 8.68 -17.00
C SER A 105 3.09 9.49 -16.04
N ALA A 106 3.38 10.74 -16.41
CA ALA A 106 4.01 11.68 -15.48
C ALA A 106 3.15 11.90 -14.21
N ALA A 107 1.81 11.87 -14.35
CA ALA A 107 0.90 12.03 -13.23
C ALA A 107 0.97 10.81 -12.28
N LEU A 108 0.99 9.59 -12.81
CA LEU A 108 1.15 8.38 -11.99
C LEU A 108 2.47 8.39 -11.22
N ARG A 109 3.57 8.79 -11.86
CA ARG A 109 4.87 8.90 -11.17
C ARG A 109 4.81 9.89 -10.00
N GLY A 110 4.11 11.01 -10.16
CA GLY A 110 3.82 11.93 -9.05
C GLY A 110 2.98 11.29 -7.94
N GLN A 111 1.96 10.51 -8.28
CA GLN A 111 1.12 9.79 -7.31
C GLN A 111 1.88 8.68 -6.57
N LEU A 112 2.80 7.98 -7.24
CA LEU A 112 3.67 7.00 -6.60
C LEU A 112 4.67 7.67 -5.65
N LYS A 113 5.12 8.90 -5.95
CA LYS A 113 5.90 9.70 -5.00
C LYS A 113 5.09 10.02 -3.74
N ILE A 114 3.80 10.36 -3.86
CA ILE A 114 2.91 10.59 -2.70
C ILE A 114 2.84 9.35 -1.82
N LEU A 115 2.67 8.16 -2.40
CA LEU A 115 2.71 6.90 -1.66
C LEU A 115 4.06 6.68 -0.97
N LYS A 116 5.17 6.91 -1.67
CA LYS A 116 6.51 6.81 -1.10
C LYS A 116 6.67 7.74 0.12
N ASP A 117 6.35 9.01 -0.03
CA ASP A 117 6.47 10.00 1.05
C ASP A 117 5.56 9.63 2.24
N PHE A 118 4.35 9.12 1.97
CA PHE A 118 3.47 8.63 3.01
C PHE A 118 4.10 7.47 3.79
N LEU A 119 4.66 6.46 3.11
CA LEU A 119 5.30 5.32 3.78
C LEU A 119 6.55 5.72 4.56
N GLU A 120 7.36 6.65 4.04
CA GLU A 120 8.55 7.18 4.72
C GLU A 120 8.20 7.98 5.98
N SER A 121 6.98 8.52 6.06
CA SER A 121 6.49 9.20 7.27
C SER A 121 6.09 8.23 8.41
N LEU A 122 6.04 6.92 8.13
CA LEU A 122 5.64 5.90 9.09
C LEU A 122 6.87 5.25 9.75
N ASN A 123 6.67 4.62 10.91
CA ASN A 123 7.62 3.62 11.40
C ASN A 123 7.37 2.27 10.68
N PHE A 124 7.51 2.30 9.35
CA PHE A 124 7.08 1.24 8.45
C PHE A 124 7.64 -0.14 8.85
N LEU A 125 8.93 -0.21 9.21
CA LEU A 125 9.60 -1.46 9.61
C LEU A 125 9.03 -2.08 10.90
N ALA A 126 8.43 -1.27 11.79
CA ALA A 126 7.82 -1.77 13.02
C ALA A 126 6.32 -2.05 12.88
N MET A 127 5.74 -1.79 11.71
CA MET A 127 4.32 -2.02 11.42
C MET A 127 4.15 -3.35 10.70
N LYS A 128 3.04 -4.03 10.97
CA LYS A 128 2.70 -5.29 10.29
C LYS A 128 1.31 -5.18 9.66
N PRO A 129 1.06 -5.86 8.52
CA PRO A 129 -0.31 -5.97 8.02
C PRO A 129 -1.16 -6.70 9.06
N ALA A 130 -2.35 -6.19 9.31
CA ALA A 130 -3.28 -6.80 10.25
C ALA A 130 -4.59 -7.14 9.55
N LYS A 131 -4.88 -8.45 9.50
CA LYS A 131 -6.19 -8.94 9.03
C LYS A 131 -7.27 -8.33 9.92
N ASN A 132 -8.32 -7.79 9.30
CA ASN A 132 -9.43 -7.13 10.00
C ASN A 132 -9.01 -5.94 10.86
N ALA A 133 -7.90 -5.26 10.55
CA ALA A 133 -7.51 -4.01 11.23
C ALA A 133 -8.60 -2.94 11.15
N VAL A 134 -9.27 -2.87 10.00
CA VAL A 134 -10.47 -2.06 9.77
C VAL A 134 -11.64 -3.02 9.59
N THR A 135 -12.66 -2.87 10.42
CA THR A 135 -13.91 -3.65 10.37
C THR A 135 -15.09 -2.74 10.07
N ARG A 136 -16.28 -3.31 9.83
CA ARG A 136 -17.52 -2.56 9.56
C ARG A 136 -17.39 -1.48 8.48
N LEU A 137 -16.65 -1.78 7.43
CA LEU A 137 -16.50 -0.89 6.28
C LEU A 137 -17.88 -0.59 5.68
N SER A 138 -18.06 0.64 5.19
CA SER A 138 -19.19 0.96 4.30
C SER A 138 -19.24 0.01 3.11
N GLU A 139 -20.44 -0.32 2.66
CA GLU A 139 -20.64 -1.18 1.50
C GLU A 139 -19.88 -0.64 0.28
N GLY A 140 -19.20 -1.54 -0.45
CA GLY A 140 -18.39 -1.19 -1.62
C GLY A 140 -17.00 -0.65 -1.31
N ASN A 141 -16.66 -0.37 -0.05
CA ASN A 141 -15.31 0.05 0.32
C ASN A 141 -14.39 -1.14 0.63
N ARG A 142 -13.10 -0.94 0.37
CA ARG A 142 -12.01 -1.84 0.78
C ARG A 142 -11.02 -1.06 1.63
N ALA A 143 -10.37 -1.74 2.57
CA ALA A 143 -9.28 -1.15 3.33
C ALA A 143 -8.11 -2.12 3.50
N TYR A 144 -6.91 -1.55 3.46
CA TYR A 144 -5.64 -2.24 3.69
C TYR A 144 -4.87 -1.46 4.75
N ALA A 145 -4.34 -2.13 5.76
CA ALA A 145 -3.77 -1.42 6.89
C ALA A 145 -2.53 -2.10 7.46
N LEU A 146 -1.59 -1.25 7.85
CA LEU A 146 -0.41 -1.57 8.62
C LEU A 146 -0.62 -1.07 10.05
N VAL A 147 -0.31 -1.90 11.04
CA VAL A 147 -0.56 -1.61 12.45
C VAL A 147 0.72 -1.81 13.25
N ARG A 148 1.06 -0.81 14.06
CA ARG A 148 1.94 -0.92 15.22
C ARG A 148 1.09 -0.74 16.48
N PRO A 149 0.71 -1.84 17.16
CA PRO A 149 -0.27 -1.80 18.24
C PRO A 149 0.03 -0.73 19.30
N GLY A 150 -0.98 0.08 19.61
CA GLY A 150 -0.89 1.14 20.62
C GLY A 150 0.10 2.28 20.32
N LYS A 151 0.58 2.40 19.07
CA LYS A 151 1.56 3.41 18.65
C LYS A 151 1.14 4.11 17.36
N GLN A 152 0.89 3.36 16.29
CA GLN A 152 0.64 3.92 14.96
C GLN A 152 -0.20 2.98 14.11
N ILE A 153 -1.11 3.52 13.32
CA ILE A 153 -1.91 2.78 12.33
C ILE A 153 -1.90 3.58 11.04
N ALA A 154 -1.68 2.90 9.92
CA ALA A 154 -1.81 3.45 8.58
C ALA A 154 -2.83 2.61 7.81
N ALA A 155 -3.79 3.22 7.14
CA ALA A 155 -4.79 2.51 6.36
C ALA A 155 -5.06 3.22 5.04
N PHE A 156 -5.17 2.46 3.95
CA PHE A 156 -5.66 2.95 2.67
C PHE A 156 -7.12 2.53 2.52
N PHE A 157 -8.00 3.48 2.23
CA PHE A 157 -9.40 3.27 1.90
C PHE A 157 -9.61 3.44 0.41
N GLU A 158 -10.23 2.45 -0.20
CA GLU A 158 -10.61 2.48 -1.60
C GLU A 158 -12.13 2.36 -1.71
N GLY A 159 -12.77 3.32 -2.38
CA GLY A 159 -14.19 3.29 -2.67
C GLY A 159 -14.72 4.64 -3.12
N ASN A 160 -16.01 4.67 -3.44
CA ASN A 160 -16.72 5.88 -3.90
C ASN A 160 -17.60 6.51 -2.80
N SER A 161 -17.62 5.90 -1.61
CA SER A 161 -18.40 6.36 -0.45
C SER A 161 -17.49 6.95 0.62
N ASP A 162 -18.06 7.38 1.75
CA ASP A 162 -17.27 7.87 2.89
C ASP A 162 -16.32 6.78 3.38
N ALA A 163 -15.06 7.12 3.64
CA ALA A 163 -14.07 6.21 4.21
C ALA A 163 -14.37 5.91 5.68
N SER A 164 -15.39 5.10 5.92
CA SER A 164 -15.89 4.76 7.25
C SER A 164 -15.59 3.30 7.62
N GLY A 165 -15.51 3.04 8.93
CA GLY A 165 -15.22 1.72 9.49
C GLY A 165 -14.95 1.80 10.99
N GLU A 166 -14.43 0.73 11.56
CA GLU A 166 -14.01 0.64 12.96
C GLU A 166 -12.59 0.10 13.07
N ILE A 167 -11.77 0.75 13.89
CA ILE A 167 -10.41 0.32 14.24
C ILE A 167 -10.31 0.18 15.76
N SER A 168 -9.54 -0.80 16.25
CA SER A 168 -9.24 -0.92 17.67
C SER A 168 -8.09 0.02 18.08
N LEU A 169 -8.35 0.91 19.04
CA LEU A 169 -7.35 1.81 19.62
C LEU A 169 -7.05 1.43 21.07
N THR A 170 -5.83 1.68 21.52
CA THR A 170 -5.51 1.68 22.96
C THR A 170 -5.94 3.01 23.59
N SER A 171 -6.16 3.01 24.90
CA SER A 171 -6.43 4.24 25.65
C SER A 171 -5.34 5.30 25.45
N GLY A 172 -5.73 6.56 25.25
CA GLY A 172 -4.80 7.68 25.14
C GLY A 172 -5.24 8.75 24.14
N LEU A 173 -4.34 9.70 23.92
CA LEU A 173 -4.51 10.77 22.94
C LEU A 173 -4.00 10.31 21.57
N TRP A 174 -4.82 10.45 20.54
CA TRP A 174 -4.50 10.04 19.18
C TRP A 174 -4.63 11.22 18.23
N PHE A 175 -3.64 11.37 17.34
CA PHE A 175 -3.67 12.27 16.20
C PHE A 175 -4.12 11.50 14.97
N GLU A 176 -5.21 11.95 14.36
CA GLU A 176 -5.86 11.42 13.16
C GLU A 176 -5.61 12.36 11.98
N GLU A 177 -5.08 11.81 10.90
CA GLU A 177 -4.82 12.52 9.65
C GLU A 177 -5.38 11.74 8.46
N TRP A 178 -6.11 12.44 7.59
CA TRP A 178 -6.60 11.93 6.32
C TRP A 178 -5.94 12.67 5.18
N MET A 179 -5.47 11.92 4.18
CA MET A 179 -4.81 12.43 2.99
C MET A 179 -5.49 11.88 1.74
N ASP A 180 -5.74 12.75 0.76
CA ASP A 180 -6.15 12.33 -0.58
C ASP A 180 -4.95 11.69 -1.30
N VAL A 181 -5.10 10.46 -1.78
CA VAL A 181 -3.95 9.70 -2.33
C VAL A 181 -3.53 10.13 -3.74
N MET A 182 -4.37 10.92 -4.42
CA MET A 182 -4.12 11.38 -5.77
C MET A 182 -3.37 12.72 -5.79
N THR A 183 -3.64 13.57 -4.81
CA THR A 183 -3.09 14.92 -4.68
C THR A 183 -2.04 15.05 -3.58
N GLY A 184 -2.05 14.15 -2.59
CA GLY A 184 -1.20 14.23 -1.40
C GLY A 184 -1.67 15.29 -0.41
N GLN A 185 -2.81 15.93 -0.65
CA GLN A 185 -3.35 16.95 0.25
C GLN A 185 -3.90 16.31 1.52
N VAL A 186 -3.51 16.85 2.67
CA VAL A 186 -4.17 16.55 3.95
C VAL A 186 -5.56 17.18 3.93
N VAL A 187 -6.59 16.35 3.93
CA VAL A 187 -8.00 16.76 3.82
C VAL A 187 -8.68 16.87 5.19
N ARG A 188 -8.13 16.25 6.24
CA ARG A 188 -8.61 16.41 7.60
C ARG A 188 -7.56 16.07 8.65
N LEU A 189 -7.51 16.89 9.70
CA LEU A 189 -6.75 16.64 10.92
C LEU A 189 -7.67 16.68 12.13
N ARG A 190 -7.45 15.77 13.08
CA ARG A 190 -8.14 15.77 14.37
C ARG A 190 -7.27 15.17 15.45
N THR A 191 -7.44 15.66 16.68
CA THR A 191 -6.95 14.96 17.86
C THR A 191 -8.14 14.41 18.66
N THR A 192 -8.05 13.17 19.11
CA THR A 192 -9.11 12.50 19.89
C THR A 192 -8.51 11.77 21.07
N THR A 193 -9.03 12.04 22.27
CA THR A 193 -8.80 11.17 23.44
C THR A 193 -9.75 9.99 23.36
N HIS A 194 -9.21 8.77 23.48
CA HIS A 194 -10.00 7.54 23.42
C HIS A 194 -9.76 6.69 24.67
N ALA A 195 -10.81 6.05 25.20
CA ALA A 195 -10.70 5.18 26.37
C ALA A 195 -10.09 3.80 26.06
N GLY A 196 -9.99 3.46 24.77
CA GLY A 196 -9.57 2.16 24.27
C GLY A 196 -10.74 1.34 23.73
N GLY A 197 -10.45 0.34 22.89
CA GLY A 197 -11.47 -0.46 22.20
C GLY A 197 -11.82 0.09 20.82
N ALA A 198 -13.05 -0.18 20.36
CA ALA A 198 -13.51 0.19 19.04
C ALA A 198 -13.62 1.72 18.87
N TYR A 199 -12.95 2.25 17.85
CA TYR A 199 -12.99 3.64 17.42
C TYR A 199 -13.66 3.72 16.05
N LYS A 200 -14.78 4.44 15.98
CA LYS A 200 -15.52 4.64 14.73
C LYS A 200 -14.82 5.69 13.86
N LEU A 201 -14.41 5.27 12.67
CA LEU A 201 -13.89 6.14 11.63
C LEU A 201 -15.04 6.69 10.80
N SER A 202 -14.97 7.98 10.50
CA SER A 202 -15.86 8.67 9.57
C SER A 202 -15.01 9.53 8.67
N GLY A 203 -14.26 8.93 7.74
CA GLY A 203 -13.36 9.62 6.81
C GLY A 203 -14.10 10.30 5.65
N PRO A 204 -13.40 11.15 4.88
CA PRO A 204 -13.94 11.77 3.67
C PRO A 204 -14.23 10.73 2.57
N LYS A 205 -14.96 11.15 1.52
CA LYS A 205 -15.23 10.32 0.34
C LYS A 205 -14.00 10.14 -0.53
N GLY A 206 -13.92 8.99 -1.21
CA GLY A 206 -12.93 8.72 -2.24
C GLY A 206 -11.76 7.85 -1.77
N GLU A 207 -10.70 7.84 -2.57
CA GLU A 207 -9.47 7.13 -2.26
C GLU A 207 -8.60 7.95 -1.30
N VAL A 208 -8.49 7.51 -0.06
CA VAL A 208 -7.82 8.28 0.99
C VAL A 208 -6.95 7.40 1.86
N ALA A 209 -5.86 7.96 2.34
CA ALA A 209 -4.99 7.35 3.33
C ALA A 209 -5.26 7.96 4.71
N LEU A 210 -5.34 7.10 5.71
CA LEU A 210 -5.46 7.43 7.11
C LEU A 210 -4.12 7.16 7.81
N ARG A 211 -3.68 8.11 8.63
CA ARG A 211 -2.63 7.94 9.63
C ARG A 211 -3.18 8.25 11.01
N LEU A 212 -3.08 7.29 11.91
CA LEU A 212 -3.37 7.45 13.34
C LEU A 212 -2.08 7.28 14.12
N THR A 213 -1.69 8.28 14.90
CA THR A 213 -0.49 8.24 15.72
C THR A 213 -0.84 8.53 17.17
N ARG A 214 -0.43 7.65 18.08
CA ARG A 214 -0.61 7.90 19.52
C ARG A 214 0.36 9.00 19.94
N LEU A 215 -0.17 10.08 20.49
CA LEU A 215 0.65 11.14 21.04
C LEU A 215 1.23 10.68 22.37
N ALA A 216 2.51 10.97 22.59
CA ALA A 216 3.12 10.78 23.90
C ALA A 216 2.40 11.67 24.91
N LYS A 217 2.33 11.19 26.16
CA LYS A 217 1.99 12.08 27.29
C LYS A 217 3.12 13.06 27.52
#